data_AF-A0AAP0PUG8-F1
#
_entry.id   AF-A0AAP0PUG8-F1
#
_cell.length_a   1.000
_cell.length_b   1.000
_cell.length_c   1.000
_cell.angle_alpha   90.00
_cell.angle_beta   90.00
_cell.angle_gamma   90.00
#
_symmetry.space_group_name_H-M   'P 1'
#
loop_
_entity.id
_entity.type
_entity.pdbx_description
1 polymer ?
#
loop_
_entity_poly.entity_id
_entity_poly.type
_entity_poly.pdbx_seq_one_letter_code
_entity_poly.pdbx_strand_id
1 'polypeptide(L)'
;MGQIFIHSTAAPECFRAQQRTVDGQNMLMDVPLGHRWLDTFSVSQNATHVVSAYRDALDSQRHKDDVVWQPYTELMGSLPDYCTNGHGSWLSTCPFICFYIVEWHRPERVMRQFGMVQMVPPNCAYDAQLHRLELRGHHHENWVTFHASYIHMWENRGDTIATAALNEGHDHQDYMTWYRSVTRRFIGHDGALRDYSRNLVHRLRRVFI
;
A
#
# COMPACT_ATOMS: atom_id res chain seq x y z
N MET A 1 -22.35 -24.17 -1.02
CA MET A 1 -22.19 -23.53 0.31
C MET A 1 -20.80 -23.85 0.81
N GLY A 2 -19.87 -22.89 0.75
CA GLY A 2 -18.53 -23.03 1.33
C GLY A 2 -18.40 -22.04 2.48
N GLN A 3 -18.32 -22.53 3.72
CA GLN A 3 -17.96 -21.72 4.88
C GLN A 3 -16.46 -21.41 4.80
N ILE A 4 -16.10 -20.14 5.00
CA ILE A 4 -14.70 -19.72 5.17
C ILE A 4 -14.42 -19.71 6.67
N PHE A 5 -13.67 -20.71 7.15
CA PHE A 5 -13.02 -20.68 8.45
C PHE A 5 -11.62 -20.10 8.28
N ILE A 6 -11.34 -18.96 8.92
CA ILE A 6 -9.97 -18.42 9.00
C ILE A 6 -9.34 -19.03 10.25
N HIS A 7 -8.61 -20.13 10.09
CA HIS A 7 -7.65 -20.57 11.09
C HIS A 7 -6.40 -19.71 11.00
N SER A 8 -6.26 -18.78 11.95
CA SER A 8 -5.01 -18.07 12.21
C SER A 8 -3.99 -19.07 12.74
N THR A 9 -2.98 -19.39 11.93
CA THR A 9 -1.78 -20.11 12.38
C THR A 9 -0.60 -19.18 12.16
N ALA A 10 0.00 -18.74 13.26
CA ALA A 10 1.13 -17.83 13.29
C ALA A 10 2.42 -18.49 12.80
N ALA A 11 3.30 -17.70 12.18
CA ALA A 11 4.75 -17.93 12.19
C ALA A 11 5.45 -16.56 12.38
N PRO A 12 6.10 -16.33 13.53
CA PRO A 12 6.58 -15.01 13.93
C PRO A 12 8.07 -14.82 13.61
N GLU A 13 8.51 -14.80 12.36
CA GLU A 13 9.96 -14.74 12.07
C GLU A 13 10.25 -14.15 10.67
N CYS A 14 10.22 -12.83 10.51
CA CYS A 14 10.78 -12.18 9.31
C CYS A 14 11.33 -10.74 9.50
N PHE A 15 11.26 -10.13 10.69
CA PHE A 15 11.91 -8.84 10.95
C PHE A 15 13.20 -9.04 11.75
N ARG A 16 14.30 -9.38 11.07
CA ARG A 16 15.63 -9.03 11.61
C ARG A 16 15.93 -7.59 11.21
N ALA A 17 15.66 -6.66 12.12
CA ALA A 17 16.29 -5.35 12.03
C ALA A 17 17.80 -5.58 12.12
N GLN A 18 18.53 -5.32 11.03
CA GLN A 18 19.98 -5.22 11.09
C GLN A 18 20.32 -4.07 12.03
N GLN A 19 20.71 -4.40 13.27
CA GLN A 19 21.39 -3.47 14.14
C GLN A 19 22.73 -3.15 13.50
N ARG A 20 22.82 -2.03 12.79
CA ARG A 20 24.12 -1.43 12.49
C ARG A 20 24.69 -0.95 13.83
N THR A 21 25.63 -1.71 14.38
CA THR A 21 26.57 -1.18 15.37
C THR A 21 27.41 -0.12 14.67
N VAL A 22 27.17 1.15 15.03
CA VAL A 22 28.03 2.25 14.62
C VAL A 22 29.24 2.22 15.55
N ASP A 23 30.31 1.59 15.08
CA ASP A 23 31.63 1.77 15.67
C ASP A 23 32.10 3.20 15.45
N GLY A 24 32.60 3.81 16.52
CA GLY A 24 33.54 4.93 16.43
C GLY A 24 32.92 6.33 16.40
N GLN A 25 32.72 6.88 17.58
CA GLN A 25 32.77 8.32 17.82
C GLN A 25 34.08 8.91 17.23
N ASN A 26 34.03 9.59 16.08
CA ASN A 26 34.85 10.76 15.75
C ASN A 26 34.67 11.17 14.29
N MET A 27 34.22 12.42 14.07
CA MET A 27 34.41 13.30 12.89
C MET A 27 33.14 14.07 12.45
N LEU A 28 32.47 14.78 13.37
CA LEU A 28 31.40 15.76 13.01
C LEU A 28 31.54 17.08 13.79
N MET A 29 32.76 17.56 13.98
CA MET A 29 33.02 18.83 14.68
C MET A 29 33.12 20.08 13.78
N ASP A 30 33.20 19.95 12.45
CA ASP A 30 33.42 21.10 11.53
C ASP A 30 32.33 21.32 10.45
N VAL A 31 31.16 20.69 10.60
CA VAL A 31 30.03 20.92 9.68
C VAL A 31 29.08 21.96 10.28
N PRO A 32 28.46 22.85 9.45
CA PRO A 32 27.47 23.81 9.94
C PRO A 32 26.41 23.10 10.79
N LEU A 33 25.95 23.71 11.88
CA LEU A 33 24.99 23.09 12.83
C LEU A 33 23.79 22.43 12.12
N GLY A 34 23.32 22.97 11.00
CA GLY A 34 22.26 22.38 10.18
C GLY A 34 22.58 21.01 9.53
N HIS A 35 23.84 20.63 9.39
CA HIS A 35 24.27 19.29 8.94
C HIS A 35 24.17 18.23 10.03
N ARG A 36 24.19 18.60 11.32
CA ARG A 36 23.92 17.64 12.42
C ARG A 36 22.45 17.17 12.45
N TRP A 37 21.55 17.90 11.79
CA TRP A 37 20.14 17.55 11.61
C TRP A 37 19.87 16.68 10.37
N LEU A 38 20.90 16.41 9.55
CA LEU A 38 20.80 15.41 8.48
C LEU A 38 20.96 13.99 8.99
N ASP A 39 21.51 13.83 10.20
CA ASP A 39 21.73 12.52 10.78
C ASP A 39 20.40 11.85 11.14
N THR A 40 20.36 10.55 10.93
CA THR A 40 19.15 9.75 11.03
C THR A 40 18.67 9.80 12.47
N PHE A 41 17.50 10.39 12.74
CA PHE A 41 16.87 10.31 14.06
C PHE A 41 16.72 8.84 14.44
N SER A 42 17.68 8.30 15.19
CA SER A 42 17.61 6.97 15.76
C SER A 42 16.92 7.11 17.11
N VAL A 43 15.64 6.77 17.14
CA VAL A 43 14.88 6.71 18.39
C VAL A 43 15.37 5.44 19.13
N SER A 44 16.29 5.62 20.07
CA SER A 44 16.65 4.58 21.03
C SER A 44 15.64 4.58 22.19
N GLN A 45 14.40 4.16 21.93
CA GLN A 45 13.43 3.94 23.00
C GLN A 45 13.23 2.45 23.27
N ASN A 46 13.34 2.11 24.56
CA ASN A 46 13.20 0.78 25.12
C ASN A 46 11.83 0.15 24.79
N ALA A 47 11.86 -1.16 24.60
CA ALA A 47 10.84 -2.03 24.01
C ALA A 47 9.57 -2.24 24.86
N THR A 48 8.81 -1.17 25.13
CA THR A 48 7.49 -1.29 25.78
C THR A 48 6.36 -0.66 24.96
N HIS A 49 6.67 0.21 23.98
CA HIS A 49 5.69 0.79 23.05
C HIS A 49 6.10 0.54 21.59
N VAL A 50 5.91 -0.68 21.10
CA VAL A 50 6.46 -1.14 19.82
C VAL A 50 5.83 -0.43 18.60
N VAL A 51 4.63 0.14 18.74
CA VAL A 51 3.91 0.77 17.62
C VAL A 51 4.60 2.04 17.13
N SER A 52 5.12 2.89 18.01
CA SER A 52 5.84 4.11 17.59
C SER A 52 7.12 3.75 16.83
N ALA A 53 7.87 2.77 17.32
CA ALA A 53 9.07 2.27 16.65
C ALA A 53 8.76 1.69 15.26
N TYR A 54 7.68 0.93 15.10
CA TYR A 54 7.26 0.44 13.78
C TYR A 54 6.82 1.57 12.85
N ARG A 55 6.07 2.56 13.34
CA ARG A 55 5.68 3.74 12.55
C ARG A 55 6.90 4.51 12.09
N ASP A 56 7.86 4.74 12.97
CA ASP A 56 9.13 5.40 12.64
C ASP A 56 9.95 4.59 11.63
N ALA A 57 10.00 3.27 11.77
CA ALA A 57 10.67 2.39 10.82
C ALA A 57 10.02 2.50 9.43
N LEU A 58 8.69 2.41 9.34
CA LEU A 58 7.97 2.54 8.07
C LEU A 58 8.13 3.95 7.46
N ASP A 59 8.02 5.00 8.26
CA ASP A 59 8.18 6.39 7.82
C ASP A 59 9.62 6.73 7.39
N SER A 60 10.61 5.94 7.82
CA SER A 60 12.03 6.10 7.47
C SER A 60 12.48 5.26 6.28
N GLN A 61 11.64 4.34 5.77
CA GLN A 61 11.91 3.62 4.52
C GLN A 61 11.95 4.59 3.35
N ARG A 62 13.15 4.90 2.87
CA ARG A 62 13.40 5.89 1.81
C ARG A 62 14.35 5.39 0.73
N HIS A 63 15.17 4.38 1.03
CA HIS A 63 16.04 3.78 0.04
C HIS A 63 15.24 2.88 -0.89
N LYS A 64 15.59 2.84 -2.18
CA LYS A 64 14.94 1.95 -3.15
C LYS A 64 15.08 0.47 -2.78
N ASP A 65 16.09 0.15 -1.98
CA ASP A 65 16.38 -1.21 -1.54
C ASP A 65 15.66 -1.58 -0.22
N ASP A 66 15.06 -0.61 0.49
CA ASP A 66 14.31 -0.88 1.71
C ASP A 66 12.99 -1.60 1.40
N VAL A 67 12.42 -1.35 0.21
CA VAL A 67 11.20 -1.98 -0.31
C VAL A 67 11.37 -2.22 -1.81
N VAL A 68 11.69 -3.45 -2.18
CA VAL A 68 11.75 -3.88 -3.58
C VAL A 68 10.37 -4.37 -4.02
N TRP A 69 9.73 -3.62 -4.91
CA TRP A 69 8.45 -4.02 -5.51
C TRP A 69 8.69 -5.02 -6.64
N GLN A 70 8.49 -6.32 -6.36
CA GLN A 70 8.53 -7.39 -7.35
C GLN A 70 7.11 -7.83 -7.74
N PRO A 71 6.86 -8.14 -9.02
CA PRO A 71 5.63 -8.78 -9.43
C PRO A 71 5.45 -10.14 -8.76
N TYR A 72 4.19 -10.57 -8.60
CA TYR A 72 3.89 -11.87 -8.03
C TYR A 72 4.32 -13.06 -8.90
N THR A 73 4.78 -12.83 -10.14
CA THR A 73 5.17 -13.86 -11.11
C THR A 73 6.14 -14.89 -10.53
N GLU A 74 7.09 -14.45 -9.70
CA GLU A 74 8.09 -15.34 -9.07
C GLU A 74 7.47 -16.21 -7.97
N LEU A 75 6.40 -15.75 -7.32
CA LEU A 75 5.73 -16.46 -6.23
C LEU A 75 4.70 -17.47 -6.77
N MET A 76 4.10 -17.21 -7.93
CA MET A 76 2.95 -17.96 -8.46
C MET A 76 3.17 -19.47 -8.52
N GLY A 77 4.37 -19.93 -8.90
CA GLY A 77 4.69 -21.36 -9.00
C GLY A 77 4.84 -22.09 -7.66
N SER A 78 4.95 -21.35 -6.54
CA SER A 78 5.11 -21.92 -5.19
C SER A 78 3.84 -21.86 -4.35
N LEU A 79 2.79 -21.20 -4.84
CA LEU A 79 1.53 -21.07 -4.13
C LEU A 79 0.71 -22.37 -4.25
N PRO A 80 0.00 -22.78 -3.17
CA PRO A 80 -0.97 -23.87 -3.25
C PRO A 80 -2.06 -23.60 -4.31
N ASP A 81 -2.64 -24.65 -4.89
CA ASP A 81 -3.66 -24.55 -5.96
C ASP A 81 -4.87 -23.70 -5.56
N TYR A 82 -5.27 -23.70 -4.29
CA TYR A 82 -6.38 -22.88 -3.83
C TYR A 82 -6.08 -21.37 -3.89
N CYS A 83 -4.80 -20.96 -3.82
CA CYS A 83 -4.38 -19.57 -3.92
C CYS A 83 -4.48 -19.05 -5.35
N THR A 84 -4.30 -19.90 -6.36
CA THR A 84 -4.37 -19.55 -7.79
C THR A 84 -5.76 -19.79 -8.38
N ASN A 85 -6.68 -20.34 -7.58
CA ASN A 85 -8.07 -20.48 -7.98
C ASN A 85 -8.69 -19.11 -8.31
N GLY A 86 -9.34 -19.01 -9.46
CA GLY A 86 -9.92 -17.76 -9.93
C GLY A 86 -8.92 -16.73 -10.48
N HIS A 87 -7.68 -17.11 -10.78
CA HIS A 87 -6.66 -16.19 -11.32
C HIS A 87 -7.12 -15.40 -12.55
N GLY A 88 -7.97 -16.00 -13.39
CA GLY A 88 -8.58 -15.34 -14.54
C GLY A 88 -9.44 -14.11 -14.20
N SER A 89 -9.74 -13.87 -12.92
CA SER A 89 -10.50 -12.71 -12.44
C SER A 89 -9.71 -11.76 -11.54
N TRP A 90 -8.42 -12.01 -11.31
CA TRP A 90 -7.57 -11.14 -10.47
C TRP A 90 -7.47 -9.72 -11.00
N LEU A 91 -7.58 -9.57 -12.32
CA LEU A 91 -7.56 -8.29 -13.00
C LEU A 91 -8.95 -7.81 -13.41
N SER A 92 -10.04 -8.43 -12.95
CA SER A 92 -11.40 -7.96 -13.24
C SER A 92 -11.75 -6.71 -12.44
N THR A 93 -12.09 -5.61 -13.09
CA THR A 93 -12.74 -4.47 -12.42
C THR A 93 -14.21 -4.83 -12.17
N CYS A 94 -14.56 -5.25 -10.96
CA CYS A 94 -15.88 -5.78 -10.63
C CYS A 94 -16.24 -5.56 -9.15
N PRO A 95 -17.53 -5.61 -8.77
CA PRO A 95 -17.94 -5.55 -7.38
C PRO A 95 -17.73 -6.89 -6.67
N PHE A 96 -17.07 -6.86 -5.52
CA PHE A 96 -17.10 -7.94 -4.54
C PHE A 96 -18.33 -7.78 -3.65
N ILE A 97 -19.12 -8.84 -3.57
CA ILE A 97 -20.43 -8.83 -2.89
C ILE A 97 -20.35 -9.79 -1.72
N CYS A 98 -20.53 -9.26 -0.52
CA CYS A 98 -20.63 -10.03 0.71
C CYS A 98 -21.90 -9.62 1.44
N PHE A 99 -22.98 -10.38 1.23
CA PHE A 99 -24.29 -10.12 1.81
C PHE A 99 -24.82 -8.72 1.44
N TYR A 100 -24.90 -7.78 2.38
CA TYR A 100 -25.33 -6.40 2.12
C TYR A 100 -24.20 -5.47 1.66
N ILE A 101 -22.94 -5.90 1.82
CA ILE A 101 -21.76 -5.09 1.51
C ILE A 101 -21.36 -5.32 0.06
N VAL A 102 -21.12 -4.22 -0.64
CA VAL A 102 -20.56 -4.19 -1.99
C VAL A 102 -19.32 -3.31 -1.98
N GLU A 103 -18.18 -3.89 -2.39
CA GLU A 103 -16.91 -3.19 -2.48
C GLU A 103 -16.31 -3.39 -3.88
N TRP A 104 -15.79 -2.32 -4.49
CA TRP A 104 -15.25 -2.42 -5.85
C TRP A 104 -13.80 -2.91 -5.87
N HIS A 105 -13.56 -3.99 -6.62
CA HIS A 105 -12.22 -4.41 -7.00
C HIS A 105 -11.68 -3.52 -8.13
N ARG A 106 -10.49 -2.96 -7.93
CA ARG A 106 -9.88 -1.92 -8.78
C ARG A 106 -8.43 -2.30 -9.16
N PRO A 107 -8.25 -3.36 -9.96
CA PRO A 107 -6.94 -3.88 -10.35
C PRO A 107 -6.07 -2.86 -11.07
N GLU A 108 -6.68 -1.87 -11.73
CA GLU A 108 -5.99 -0.74 -12.38
C GLU A 108 -5.07 0.05 -11.43
N ARG A 109 -5.20 -0.11 -10.10
CA ARG A 109 -4.34 0.54 -9.09
C ARG A 109 -3.15 -0.30 -8.63
N VAL A 110 -3.07 -1.56 -9.06
CA VAL A 110 -2.06 -2.54 -8.61
C VAL A 110 -1.45 -3.32 -9.78
N MET A 111 -1.52 -2.78 -11.00
CA MET A 111 -1.01 -3.40 -12.23
C MET A 111 0.47 -3.81 -12.11
N ARG A 112 1.26 -3.05 -11.34
CA ARG A 112 2.67 -3.38 -11.06
C ARG A 112 2.87 -4.72 -10.37
N GLN A 113 1.94 -5.13 -9.50
CA GLN A 113 2.01 -6.43 -8.82
C GLN A 113 1.87 -7.60 -9.80
N PHE A 114 1.30 -7.35 -10.97
CA PHE A 114 1.13 -8.33 -12.05
C PHE A 114 2.16 -8.14 -13.18
N GLY A 115 3.22 -7.37 -12.95
CA GLY A 115 4.29 -7.16 -13.92
C GLY A 115 3.94 -6.19 -15.04
N MET A 116 2.84 -5.45 -14.92
CA MET A 116 2.38 -4.49 -15.90
C MET A 116 2.72 -3.04 -15.52
N VAL A 117 2.72 -2.15 -16.51
CA VAL A 117 2.92 -0.70 -16.31
C VAL A 117 1.79 -0.13 -15.47
N GLN A 118 2.16 0.67 -14.45
CA GLN A 118 1.21 1.31 -13.56
C GLN A 118 0.92 2.74 -14.04
N MET A 119 -0.21 2.92 -14.71
CA MET A 119 -0.70 4.24 -15.10
C MET A 119 -1.38 4.95 -13.92
N VAL A 120 -1.58 6.27 -14.05
CA VAL A 120 -2.50 6.99 -13.15
C VAL A 120 -3.90 6.39 -13.34
N PRO A 121 -4.50 5.80 -12.30
CA PRO A 121 -5.79 5.15 -12.44
C PRO A 121 -6.90 6.20 -12.63
N PRO A 122 -8.00 5.85 -13.31
CA PRO A 122 -9.18 6.70 -13.35
C PRO A 122 -9.71 7.00 -11.95
N ASN A 123 -10.45 8.10 -11.84
CA ASN A 123 -11.17 8.43 -10.62
C ASN A 123 -12.14 7.29 -10.29
N CYS A 124 -12.03 6.77 -9.06
CA CYS A 124 -12.97 5.78 -8.57
C CYS A 124 -14.25 6.48 -8.12
N ALA A 125 -15.38 6.13 -8.72
CA ALA A 125 -16.68 6.54 -8.19
C ALA A 125 -16.88 5.85 -6.84
N TYR A 126 -16.95 6.65 -5.78
CA TYR A 126 -17.28 6.19 -4.44
C TYR A 126 -18.80 6.21 -4.28
N ASP A 127 -19.40 5.05 -4.08
CA ASP A 127 -20.84 4.96 -3.81
C ASP A 127 -21.08 5.15 -2.31
N ALA A 128 -21.28 6.41 -1.92
CA ALA A 128 -21.58 6.75 -0.54
C ALA A 128 -22.90 6.16 -0.04
N GLN A 129 -23.82 5.77 -0.92
CA GLN A 129 -25.08 5.14 -0.50
C GLN A 129 -24.82 3.69 -0.09
N LEU A 130 -24.08 2.94 -0.90
CA LEU A 130 -23.69 1.56 -0.56
C LEU A 130 -23.00 1.49 0.81
N HIS A 131 -22.08 2.42 1.09
CA HIS A 131 -21.29 2.39 2.33
C HIS A 131 -22.03 2.95 3.55
N ARG A 132 -23.21 3.55 3.34
CA ARG A 132 -24.11 3.99 4.41
C ARG A 132 -25.17 2.93 4.75
N LEU A 133 -25.24 1.83 4.00
CA LEU A 133 -26.15 0.75 4.33
C LEU A 133 -25.74 0.09 5.64
N GLU A 134 -26.67 0.08 6.58
CA GLU A 134 -26.56 -0.67 7.82
C GLU A 134 -27.56 -1.82 7.81
N LEU A 135 -27.25 -2.90 8.52
CA LEU A 135 -28.18 -4.03 8.67
C LEU A 135 -29.40 -3.69 9.53
N ARG A 136 -29.33 -2.63 10.32
CA ARG A 136 -30.37 -2.25 11.26
C ARG A 136 -31.63 -1.82 10.50
N GLY A 137 -32.74 -2.50 10.72
CA GLY A 137 -34.01 -2.21 10.04
C GLY A 137 -34.18 -2.91 8.68
N HIS A 138 -33.17 -3.63 8.19
CA HIS A 138 -33.19 -4.33 6.90
C HIS A 138 -33.29 -5.86 7.06
N HIS A 139 -34.05 -6.32 8.06
CA HIS A 139 -34.16 -7.75 8.40
C HIS A 139 -34.91 -8.59 7.35
N HIS A 140 -35.68 -7.94 6.48
CA HIS A 140 -36.47 -8.59 5.42
C HIS A 140 -36.04 -8.16 4.01
N GLU A 141 -34.89 -7.48 3.90
CA GLU A 141 -34.37 -7.04 2.61
C GLU A 141 -33.94 -8.25 1.77
N ASN A 142 -34.41 -8.32 0.53
CA ASN A 142 -33.94 -9.33 -0.41
C ASN A 142 -32.68 -8.81 -1.11
N TRP A 143 -31.52 -9.11 -0.52
CA TRP A 143 -30.21 -8.66 -1.04
C TRP A 143 -29.91 -9.15 -2.45
N VAL A 144 -30.49 -10.27 -2.91
CA VAL A 144 -30.32 -10.74 -4.29
C VAL A 144 -31.00 -9.77 -5.26
N THR A 145 -32.22 -9.34 -4.95
CA THR A 145 -32.93 -8.35 -5.76
C THR A 145 -32.30 -6.97 -5.62
N PHE A 146 -31.95 -6.57 -4.39
CA PHE A 146 -31.37 -5.26 -4.10
C PHE A 146 -30.03 -5.06 -4.82
N HIS A 147 -29.16 -6.08 -4.83
CA HIS A 147 -27.84 -6.04 -5.49
C HIS A 147 -27.83 -6.64 -6.89
N ALA A 148 -28.99 -6.83 -7.54
CA ALA A 148 -29.09 -7.53 -8.82
C ALA A 148 -28.15 -6.96 -9.91
N SER A 149 -27.98 -5.63 -9.95
CA SER A 149 -27.05 -4.97 -10.88
C SER A 149 -25.59 -5.32 -10.60
N TYR A 150 -25.16 -5.34 -9.33
CA TYR A 150 -23.81 -5.72 -8.96
C TYR A 150 -23.56 -7.22 -9.17
N ILE A 151 -24.55 -8.06 -8.87
CA ILE A 151 -24.47 -9.51 -9.13
C ILE A 151 -24.26 -9.75 -10.62
N HIS A 152 -25.03 -9.06 -11.48
CA HIS A 152 -24.84 -9.13 -12.92
C HIS A 152 -23.42 -8.70 -13.34
N MET A 153 -22.89 -7.61 -12.79
CA MET A 153 -21.51 -7.19 -13.07
C MET A 153 -20.47 -8.22 -12.61
N TRP A 154 -20.68 -8.86 -11.46
CA TRP A 154 -19.81 -9.92 -10.96
C TRP A 154 -19.85 -11.17 -11.83
N GLU A 155 -21.03 -11.59 -12.29
CA GLU A 155 -21.19 -12.74 -13.19
C GLU A 155 -20.46 -12.51 -14.53
N ASN A 156 -20.49 -11.28 -15.04
CA ASN A 156 -19.84 -10.88 -16.29
C ASN A 156 -18.43 -10.28 -16.09
N ARG A 157 -17.80 -10.50 -14.94
CA ARG A 157 -16.47 -9.94 -14.60
C ARG A 157 -15.35 -10.33 -15.57
N GLY A 158 -15.53 -11.40 -16.36
CA GLY A 158 -14.58 -11.79 -17.41
C GLY A 158 -14.46 -10.76 -18.54
N ASP A 159 -15.48 -9.91 -18.71
CA ASP A 159 -15.50 -8.87 -19.74
C ASP A 159 -14.85 -7.56 -19.26
N THR A 160 -14.50 -7.47 -17.97
CA THR A 160 -13.97 -6.25 -17.33
C THR A 160 -12.51 -6.40 -16.89
N ILE A 161 -11.74 -7.26 -17.55
CA ILE A 161 -10.33 -7.47 -17.26
C ILE A 161 -9.52 -6.22 -17.61
N ALA A 162 -8.86 -5.64 -16.62
CA ALA A 162 -7.92 -4.56 -16.78
C ALA A 162 -6.64 -5.06 -17.47
N THR A 163 -6.20 -4.31 -18.48
CA THR A 163 -5.02 -4.63 -19.29
C THR A 163 -4.05 -3.47 -19.32
N ALA A 164 -2.76 -3.76 -19.30
CA ALA A 164 -1.69 -2.79 -19.57
C ALA A 164 -0.48 -3.50 -20.19
N ALA A 165 0.47 -2.73 -20.73
CA ALA A 165 1.73 -3.27 -21.24
C ALA A 165 2.58 -3.88 -20.11
N LEU A 166 3.47 -4.81 -20.44
CA LEU A 166 4.47 -5.33 -19.50
C LEU A 166 5.45 -4.21 -19.09
N ASN A 167 5.87 -4.22 -17.83
CA ASN A 167 6.73 -3.20 -17.26
C ASN A 167 8.22 -3.53 -17.49
N GLU A 168 8.71 -3.24 -18.69
CA GLU A 168 10.12 -3.43 -19.08
C GLU A 168 11.00 -2.22 -18.69
N GLY A 169 10.91 -1.79 -17.42
CA GLY A 169 11.66 -0.63 -16.91
C GLY A 169 11.01 0.72 -17.23
N HIS A 170 9.69 0.77 -17.41
CA HIS A 170 8.95 2.00 -17.64
C HIS A 170 9.13 2.98 -16.47
N ASP A 171 9.14 4.29 -16.76
CA ASP A 171 9.13 5.32 -15.72
C ASP A 171 7.73 5.49 -15.12
N HIS A 172 7.63 5.63 -13.80
CA HIS A 172 6.36 5.74 -13.07
C HIS A 172 6.18 7.12 -12.44
N GLN A 173 6.90 8.13 -12.93
CA GLN A 173 6.94 9.45 -12.32
C GLN A 173 5.55 10.11 -12.21
N ASP A 174 4.71 10.00 -13.24
CA ASP A 174 3.35 10.54 -13.24
C ASP A 174 2.46 9.83 -12.20
N TYR A 175 2.51 8.49 -12.19
CA TYR A 175 1.83 7.69 -11.19
C TYR A 175 2.30 8.04 -9.77
N MET A 176 3.60 8.16 -9.54
CA MET A 176 4.15 8.50 -8.23
C MET A 176 3.80 9.92 -7.80
N THR A 177 3.69 10.86 -8.75
CA THR A 177 3.23 12.24 -8.49
C THR A 177 1.78 12.24 -8.04
N TRP A 178 0.90 11.54 -8.77
CA TRP A 178 -0.49 11.34 -8.39
C TRP A 178 -0.63 10.60 -7.05
N TYR A 179 0.06 9.47 -6.88
CA TYR A 179 -0.01 8.64 -5.67
C TYR A 179 0.37 9.46 -4.44
N ARG A 180 1.44 10.25 -4.53
CA ARG A 180 1.90 11.13 -3.44
C ARG A 180 0.97 12.30 -3.15
N SER A 181 0.12 12.71 -4.10
CA SER A 181 -0.84 13.80 -3.90
C SER A 181 -2.12 13.33 -3.23
N VAL A 182 -2.50 12.07 -3.41
CA VAL A 182 -3.75 11.51 -2.86
C VAL A 182 -3.56 10.63 -1.62
N THR A 183 -2.35 10.13 -1.36
CA THR A 183 -2.08 9.23 -0.22
C THR A 183 -1.45 9.93 0.97
N ARG A 184 -1.74 9.40 2.17
CA ARG A 184 -1.01 9.75 3.38
C ARG A 184 0.32 9.03 3.37
N ARG A 185 1.40 9.79 3.19
CA ARG A 185 2.77 9.26 3.07
C ARG A 185 3.39 8.81 4.39
N PHE A 186 2.94 9.40 5.50
CA PHE A 186 3.50 9.15 6.83
C PHE A 186 2.41 8.65 7.75
N ILE A 187 2.74 7.62 8.52
CA ILE A 187 1.87 7.05 9.55
C ILE A 187 1.98 7.88 10.83
N GLY A 188 3.19 8.34 11.16
CA GLY A 188 3.47 9.18 12.31
C GLY A 188 3.59 10.68 11.95
N HIS A 189 3.26 11.52 12.93
CA HIS A 189 3.47 12.97 12.84
C HIS A 189 4.96 13.32 12.68
N ASP A 190 5.84 12.62 13.39
CA ASP A 190 7.28 12.87 13.38
C ASP A 190 7.91 12.53 12.03
N GLY A 191 7.42 11.49 11.35
CA GLY A 191 7.81 11.17 9.97
C GLY A 191 7.54 12.34 9.01
N ALA A 192 6.35 12.94 9.11
CA ALA A 192 5.95 14.08 8.30
C ALA A 192 6.77 15.34 8.61
N LEU A 193 7.01 15.65 9.89
CA LEU A 193 7.84 16.79 10.29
C LEU A 193 9.29 16.65 9.78
N ARG A 194 9.88 15.45 9.90
CA ARG A 194 11.24 15.18 9.40
C ARG A 194 11.32 15.39 7.89
N ASP A 195 10.29 15.00 7.14
CA ASP A 195 10.24 15.24 5.70
C ASP A 195 10.12 16.74 5.36
N TYR A 196 9.22 17.44 6.04
CA TYR A 196 9.02 18.87 5.85
C TYR A 196 10.30 19.67 6.13
N SER A 197 10.94 19.43 7.28
CA SER A 197 12.18 20.10 7.68
C SER A 197 13.31 19.87 6.68
N ARG A 198 13.46 18.64 6.18
CA ARG A 198 14.48 18.30 5.17
C ARG A 198 14.20 18.99 3.83
N ASN A 199 12.96 18.96 3.36
CA ASN A 199 12.55 19.66 2.13
C ASN A 199 12.79 21.17 2.24
N LEU A 200 12.51 21.77 3.40
CA LEU A 200 12.81 23.18 3.66
C LEU A 200 14.32 23.46 3.53
N VAL A 201 15.17 22.62 4.13
CA VAL A 201 16.64 22.74 4.02
C VAL A 201 17.09 22.64 2.56
N HIS A 202 16.58 21.67 1.79
CA HIS A 202 16.92 21.55 0.36
C HIS A 202 16.48 22.77 -0.45
N ARG A 203 15.31 23.34 -0.18
CA ARG A 203 14.85 24.57 -0.84
C ARG A 203 15.72 25.77 -0.50
N LEU A 204 16.06 25.96 0.77
CA LEU A 204 16.93 27.06 1.21
C LEU A 204 18.32 26.93 0.53
N ARG A 205 18.88 25.72 0.45
CA ARG A 205 20.13 25.47 -0.27
C ARG A 205 20.09 25.82 -1.77
N ARG A 206 18.92 25.74 -2.41
CA ARG A 206 18.73 26.11 -3.83
C ARG A 206 18.51 27.61 -4.05
N VAL A 207 18.24 28.38 -2.99
CA VAL A 207 18.00 29.83 -3.04
C VAL A 207 19.25 30.61 -2.65
N PHE A 208 20.12 30.01 -1.82
CA PHE A 208 21.32 30.65 -1.27
C PHE A 208 22.64 30.13 -1.89
N ILE A 209 22.56 29.38 -3.00
CA ILE A 209 23.68 28.99 -3.89
C ILE A 209 23.21 29.28 -5.31
#